data_AF-A0A1E3VV27-F1
#
_entry.id   AF-A0A1E3VV27-F1
#
_cell.length_a   1.000
_cell.length_b   1.000
_cell.length_c   1.000
_cell.angle_alpha   90.00
_cell.angle_beta   90.00
_cell.angle_gamma   90.00
#
_symmetry.space_group_name_H-M   'P 1'
#
loop_
_entity.id
_entity.type
_entity.pdbx_description
1 polymer ?
#
loop_
_entity_poly.entity_id
_entity_poly.type
_entity_poly.pdbx_seq_one_letter_code
_entity_poly.pdbx_strand_id
1 'polypeptide(L)'
;MNLAIGISGYLATRERLLKAWPELDPETLTDTLEGISDLPEMIAAVIRSALVDEALHAGLRGRLEEMRERLSRLELRFKKKRELALEAMTEVGLSKLQQPDFTASTRPGTPSLVVVTEETIPPAYWIPQPPKLDRQAVVSELKRGGAIEAPNSATRNPF
;
A
#
# COMPACT_ATOMS: atom_id res chain seq x y z
N MET A 1 33.35 36.86 -4.83
CA MET A 1 33.25 35.56 -4.14
C MET A 1 31.90 34.85 -4.33
N ASN A 2 30.82 35.53 -4.79
CA ASN A 2 29.50 34.89 -4.99
C ASN A 2 29.31 34.10 -6.30
N LEU A 3 30.10 34.37 -7.35
CA LEU A 3 29.92 33.71 -8.65
C LEU A 3 30.35 32.22 -8.61
N ALA A 4 31.42 31.90 -7.87
CA ALA A 4 31.95 30.54 -7.77
C ALA A 4 31.04 29.58 -6.96
N ILE A 5 30.34 30.10 -5.94
CA ILE A 5 29.37 29.32 -5.15
C ILE A 5 28.13 29.00 -6.00
N GLY A 6 27.67 29.95 -6.83
CA GLY A 6 26.57 29.74 -7.78
C GLY A 6 26.89 28.69 -8.86
N ILE A 7 28.11 28.74 -9.43
CA ILE A 7 28.56 27.77 -10.45
C ILE A 7 28.72 26.36 -9.85
N SER A 8 29.26 26.25 -8.62
CA SER A 8 29.41 24.96 -7.94
C SER A 8 28.05 24.30 -7.64
N GLY A 9 27.06 25.07 -7.18
CA GLY A 9 25.70 24.58 -6.95
C GLY A 9 24.99 24.17 -8.25
N TYR A 10 25.20 24.91 -9.33
CA TYR A 10 24.66 24.59 -10.66
C TYR A 10 25.16 23.23 -11.17
N LEU A 11 26.47 23.01 -11.16
CA LEU A 11 27.08 21.75 -11.61
C LEU A 11 26.68 20.57 -10.74
N ALA A 12 26.67 20.74 -9.41
CA ALA A 12 26.24 19.70 -8.48
C ALA A 12 24.77 19.29 -8.71
N THR A 13 23.89 20.26 -8.98
CA THR A 13 22.47 19.99 -9.26
C THR A 13 22.31 19.24 -10.58
N ARG A 14 23.06 19.65 -11.62
CA ARG A 14 23.07 18.96 -12.92
C ARG A 14 23.48 17.50 -12.79
N GLU A 15 24.61 17.24 -12.13
CA GLU A 15 25.09 15.86 -11.93
C GLU A 15 24.08 15.00 -11.16
N ARG A 16 23.41 15.58 -10.16
CA ARG A 16 22.39 14.87 -9.40
C ARG A 16 21.20 14.46 -10.28
N LEU A 17 20.74 15.33 -11.18
CA LEU A 17 19.63 15.01 -12.08
C LEU A 17 19.98 13.87 -13.04
N LEU A 18 21.21 13.85 -13.58
CA LEU A 18 21.66 12.78 -14.48
C LEU A 18 21.78 11.42 -13.78
N LYS A 19 22.10 11.41 -12.48
CA LYS A 19 22.33 10.16 -11.71
C LYS A 19 21.11 9.65 -10.96
N ALA A 20 19.99 10.39 -10.98
CA ALA A 20 18.85 10.08 -10.13
C ALA A 20 18.05 8.83 -10.56
N TRP A 21 18.12 8.45 -11.85
CA TRP A 21 17.34 7.33 -12.40
C TRP A 21 18.18 6.39 -13.27
N PRO A 22 19.16 5.67 -12.70
CA PRO A 22 20.03 4.76 -13.45
C PRO A 22 19.31 3.50 -13.95
N GLU A 23 18.16 3.17 -13.36
CA GLU A 23 17.33 2.00 -13.73
C GLU A 23 16.23 2.32 -14.74
N LEU A 24 16.01 3.60 -15.07
CA LEU A 24 15.17 3.92 -16.23
C LEU A 24 15.93 3.50 -17.48
N ASP A 25 15.26 2.76 -18.37
CA ASP A 25 15.85 2.37 -19.64
C ASP A 25 16.42 3.60 -20.37
N PRO A 26 17.59 3.47 -21.05
CA PRO A 26 18.26 4.59 -21.71
C PRO A 26 17.29 5.47 -22.50
N GLU A 27 16.39 4.87 -23.30
CA GLU A 27 15.44 5.55 -24.19
C GLU A 27 14.42 6.52 -23.52
N THR A 28 14.42 6.68 -22.19
CA THR A 28 13.32 7.35 -21.47
C THR A 28 13.66 8.79 -21.06
N LEU A 29 14.02 9.01 -19.79
CA LEU A 29 14.33 10.34 -19.25
C LEU A 29 15.84 10.61 -19.22
N THR A 30 16.65 9.57 -18.99
CA THR A 30 18.10 9.68 -18.88
C THR A 30 18.73 10.17 -20.19
N ASP A 31 18.40 9.56 -21.34
CA ASP A 31 18.87 10.03 -22.65
C ASP A 31 18.41 11.47 -22.94
N THR A 32 17.17 11.80 -22.56
CA THR A 32 16.64 13.17 -22.71
C THR A 32 17.44 14.18 -21.90
N LEU A 33 17.82 13.85 -20.66
CA LEU A 33 18.59 14.74 -19.79
C LEU A 33 20.06 14.85 -20.21
N GLU A 34 20.67 13.79 -20.72
CA GLU A 34 22.04 13.81 -21.24
C GLU A 34 22.20 14.76 -22.45
N GLY A 35 21.16 14.82 -23.31
CA GLY A 35 21.13 15.73 -24.45
C GLY A 35 20.92 17.21 -24.10
N ILE A 36 20.52 17.54 -22.87
CA ILE A 36 20.24 18.91 -22.43
C ILE A 36 21.44 19.49 -21.68
N SER A 37 21.92 20.64 -22.16
CA SER A 37 23.06 21.35 -21.56
C SER A 37 22.64 22.39 -20.51
N ASP A 38 21.43 22.93 -20.62
CA ASP A 38 20.91 23.98 -19.75
C ASP A 38 20.11 23.41 -18.56
N LEU A 39 20.47 23.78 -17.34
CA LEU A 39 19.86 23.21 -16.12
C LEU A 39 18.37 23.57 -15.98
N PRO A 40 17.92 24.82 -16.23
CA PRO A 40 16.48 25.13 -16.32
C PRO A 40 15.72 24.20 -17.27
N GLU A 41 16.26 23.91 -18.46
CA GLU A 41 15.63 22.98 -19.40
C GLU A 41 15.63 21.54 -18.90
N MET A 42 16.68 21.08 -18.21
CA MET A 42 16.71 19.77 -17.56
C MET A 42 15.63 19.66 -16.48
N ILE A 43 15.48 20.68 -15.65
CA ILE A 43 14.43 20.74 -14.62
C ILE A 43 13.04 20.69 -15.27
N ALA A 44 12.83 21.44 -16.35
CA ALA A 44 11.58 21.41 -17.10
C ALA A 44 11.29 20.02 -17.71
N ALA A 45 12.31 19.32 -18.21
CA ALA A 45 12.17 17.97 -18.73
C ALA A 45 11.75 16.96 -17.63
N VAL A 46 12.36 17.04 -16.44
CA VAL A 46 11.98 16.21 -15.28
C VAL A 46 10.52 16.48 -14.88
N ILE A 47 10.13 17.76 -14.78
CA ILE A 47 8.75 18.12 -14.43
C ILE A 47 7.76 17.59 -15.47
N ARG A 48 8.06 17.72 -16.77
CA ARG A 48 7.21 17.15 -17.83
C ARG A 48 7.09 15.64 -17.73
N SER A 49 8.18 14.92 -17.43
CA SER A 49 8.15 13.48 -17.19
C SER A 49 7.22 13.13 -16.01
N ALA A 50 7.35 13.84 -14.89
CA ALA A 50 6.50 13.63 -13.73
C ALA A 50 5.01 13.87 -14.03
N LEU A 51 4.67 14.88 -14.83
CA LEU A 51 3.28 15.13 -15.25
C LEU A 51 2.70 13.99 -16.11
N VAL A 52 3.53 13.35 -16.94
CA VAL A 52 3.12 12.15 -17.70
C VAL A 52 2.86 10.99 -16.74
N ASP A 53 3.76 10.76 -15.78
CA ASP A 53 3.60 9.71 -14.77
C ASP A 53 2.35 9.93 -13.92
N GLU A 54 2.06 11.17 -13.51
CA GLU A 54 0.85 11.54 -12.78
C GLU A 54 -0.42 11.21 -13.57
N ALA A 55 -0.43 11.51 -14.87
CA ALA A 55 -1.56 11.21 -15.75
C ALA A 55 -1.76 9.69 -15.91
N LEU A 56 -0.68 8.92 -16.11
CA LEU A 56 -0.72 7.46 -16.18
C LEU A 56 -1.20 6.85 -14.86
N HIS A 57 -0.66 7.32 -13.74
CA HIS A 57 -1.08 6.89 -12.40
C HIS A 57 -2.57 7.16 -12.15
N ALA A 58 -3.08 8.34 -12.52
CA ALA A 58 -4.50 8.67 -12.39
C ALA A 58 -5.39 7.72 -13.21
N GLY A 59 -5.01 7.41 -14.46
CA GLY A 59 -5.72 6.48 -15.32
C GLY A 59 -5.72 5.04 -14.75
N LEU A 60 -4.56 4.56 -14.32
CA LEU A 60 -4.41 3.23 -13.71
C LEU A 60 -5.23 3.10 -12.42
N ARG A 61 -5.22 4.12 -11.57
CA ARG A 61 -6.04 4.15 -10.35
C ARG A 61 -7.52 4.05 -10.67
N GLY A 62 -8.01 4.79 -11.66
CA GLY A 62 -9.41 4.70 -12.11
C GLY A 62 -9.79 3.28 -12.55
N ARG A 63 -8.92 2.64 -13.34
CA ARG A 63 -9.14 1.26 -13.78
C ARG A 63 -9.13 0.27 -12.62
N LEU A 64 -8.25 0.46 -11.64
CA LEU A 64 -8.17 -0.39 -10.45
C LEU A 64 -9.46 -0.33 -9.63
N GLU A 65 -10.02 0.86 -9.41
CA GLU A 65 -11.28 1.01 -8.68
C GLU A 65 -12.44 0.33 -9.41
N GLU A 66 -12.56 0.51 -10.73
CA GLU A 66 -13.57 -0.20 -11.53
C GLU A 66 -13.43 -1.73 -11.38
N MET A 67 -12.20 -2.25 -11.39
CA MET A 67 -11.98 -3.69 -11.21
C MET A 67 -12.31 -4.16 -9.80
N ARG A 68 -12.04 -3.36 -8.76
CA ARG A 68 -12.44 -3.67 -7.37
C ARG A 68 -13.96 -3.73 -7.21
N GLU A 69 -14.68 -2.79 -7.80
CA GLU A 69 -16.14 -2.85 -7.81
C GLU A 69 -16.67 -4.09 -8.53
N ARG A 70 -16.09 -4.43 -9.69
CA ARG A 70 -16.45 -5.65 -10.42
C ARG A 70 -16.19 -6.89 -9.57
N LEU A 71 -15.05 -6.94 -8.87
CA LEU A 71 -14.70 -8.03 -7.95
C LEU A 71 -15.72 -8.14 -6.82
N SER A 72 -16.10 -7.02 -6.19
CA SER A 72 -17.12 -7.00 -5.13
C SER A 72 -18.48 -7.48 -5.61
N ARG A 73 -18.91 -7.07 -6.82
CA ARG A 73 -20.16 -7.56 -7.43
C ARG A 73 -20.12 -9.07 -7.69
N LEU A 74 -18.99 -9.61 -8.14
CA LEU A 74 -18.80 -11.05 -8.29
C LEU A 74 -18.87 -11.76 -6.95
N GLU A 75 -18.28 -11.18 -5.91
CA GLU A 75 -18.29 -11.71 -4.56
C GLU A 75 -19.70 -11.85 -4.01
N LEU A 76 -20.46 -10.76 -4.04
CA LEU A 76 -21.85 -10.75 -3.61
C LEU A 76 -22.68 -11.77 -4.41
N ARG A 77 -22.47 -11.85 -5.73
CA ARG A 77 -23.20 -12.75 -6.61
C ARG A 77 -22.94 -14.22 -6.30
N PHE A 78 -21.69 -14.62 -6.08
CA PHE A 78 -21.42 -16.03 -5.75
C PHE A 78 -21.90 -16.37 -4.33
N LYS A 79 -21.79 -15.44 -3.37
CA LYS A 79 -22.30 -15.63 -2.00
C LYS A 79 -23.81 -15.86 -2.01
N LYS A 80 -24.57 -14.99 -2.69
CA LYS A 80 -26.02 -15.10 -2.83
C LYS A 80 -26.45 -16.41 -3.50
N LYS A 81 -25.72 -16.89 -4.51
CA LYS A 81 -25.99 -18.19 -5.14
C LYS A 81 -25.81 -19.35 -4.16
N ARG A 82 -24.77 -19.32 -3.32
CA ARG A 82 -24.51 -20.36 -2.32
C ARG A 82 -25.56 -20.34 -1.20
N GLU A 83 -25.96 -19.15 -0.76
CA GLU A 83 -27.02 -18.97 0.23
C GLU A 83 -28.35 -19.53 -0.27
N LEU A 84 -28.78 -19.11 -1.48
CA LEU A 84 -30.01 -19.64 -2.09
C LEU A 84 -29.97 -21.16 -2.28
N ALA A 85 -28.81 -21.71 -2.68
CA ALA A 85 -28.66 -23.16 -2.81
C ALA A 85 -28.77 -23.87 -1.45
N LEU A 86 -28.21 -23.30 -0.38
CA LEU A 86 -28.34 -23.82 0.98
C LEU A 86 -29.79 -23.76 1.47
N GLU A 87 -30.49 -22.65 1.23
CA GLU A 87 -31.92 -22.49 1.54
C GLU A 87 -32.76 -23.55 0.83
N ALA A 88 -32.59 -23.71 -0.49
CA ALA A 88 -33.33 -24.70 -1.27
C ALA A 88 -33.03 -26.14 -0.80
N MET A 89 -31.75 -26.47 -0.54
CA MET A 89 -31.38 -27.78 0.00
C MET A 89 -32.02 -28.03 1.37
N THR A 90 -32.11 -27.00 2.22
CA THR A 90 -32.70 -27.10 3.57
C THR A 90 -34.22 -27.26 3.50
N GLU A 91 -34.90 -26.48 2.66
CA GLU A 91 -36.36 -26.50 2.48
C GLU A 91 -36.86 -27.88 2.04
N VAL A 92 -36.13 -28.55 1.14
CA VAL A 92 -36.50 -29.88 0.64
C VAL A 92 -35.85 -31.03 1.43
N GLY A 93 -35.09 -30.73 2.49
CA GLY A 93 -34.40 -31.72 3.32
C GLY A 93 -33.25 -32.48 2.62
N LEU A 94 -32.68 -31.92 1.55
CA LEU A 94 -31.58 -32.53 0.79
C LEU A 94 -30.24 -32.27 1.48
N SER A 95 -29.73 -33.24 2.22
CA SER A 95 -28.48 -33.10 2.98
C SER A 95 -27.20 -33.15 2.13
N LYS A 96 -27.26 -33.75 0.94
CA LYS A 96 -26.11 -33.92 0.04
C LYS A 96 -26.54 -33.94 -1.42
N LEU A 97 -25.85 -33.16 -2.27
CA LEU A 97 -25.99 -33.12 -3.71
C LEU A 97 -24.65 -33.46 -4.35
N GLN A 98 -24.59 -34.52 -5.15
CA GLN A 98 -23.40 -34.91 -5.90
C GLN A 98 -23.60 -34.60 -7.37
N GLN A 99 -22.62 -33.95 -7.99
CA GLN A 99 -22.52 -33.68 -9.42
C GLN A 99 -21.13 -34.16 -9.91
N PRO A 100 -20.94 -34.40 -11.22
CA PRO A 100 -19.65 -34.83 -11.75
C PRO A 100 -18.48 -33.87 -11.45
N ASP A 101 -18.76 -32.58 -11.30
CA ASP A 101 -17.81 -31.49 -11.12
C ASP A 101 -17.74 -30.94 -9.69
N PHE A 102 -18.73 -31.22 -8.83
CA PHE A 102 -18.70 -30.82 -7.42
C PHE A 102 -19.60 -31.69 -6.53
N THR A 103 -19.38 -31.61 -5.21
CA THR A 103 -20.33 -32.10 -4.20
C THR A 103 -20.68 -30.97 -3.25
N ALA A 104 -21.97 -30.77 -3.01
CA ALA A 104 -22.50 -29.86 -2.00
C ALA A 104 -23.13 -30.65 -0.85
N SER A 105 -22.91 -30.22 0.38
CA SER A 105 -23.56 -30.80 1.55
C SER A 105 -23.98 -29.70 2.51
N THR A 106 -25.15 -29.85 3.11
CA THR A 106 -25.58 -28.99 4.22
C THR A 106 -24.99 -29.55 5.51
N ARG A 107 -24.34 -28.71 6.31
CA ARG A 107 -23.90 -29.06 7.66
C ARG A 107 -24.48 -28.01 8.62
N PRO A 108 -24.99 -28.39 9.79
CA PRO A 108 -25.24 -27.42 10.84
C PRO A 108 -23.94 -26.65 11.10
N GLY A 109 -23.98 -25.32 10.97
CA GLY A 109 -22.81 -24.47 11.11
C GLY A 109 -22.18 -24.65 12.49
N THR A 110 -20.84 -24.61 12.55
CA THR A 110 -20.17 -24.45 13.84
C THR A 110 -20.59 -23.10 14.42
N PRO A 111 -21.08 -23.01 15.66
CA PRO A 111 -21.45 -21.73 16.25
C PRO A 111 -20.22 -20.81 16.25
N SER A 112 -20.32 -19.64 15.61
CA SER A 112 -19.29 -18.62 15.69
C SER A 112 -19.30 -18.04 17.10
N LEU A 113 -18.16 -18.07 17.79
CA LEU A 113 -18.00 -17.37 19.06
C LEU A 113 -18.16 -15.87 18.83
N VAL A 114 -19.31 -15.33 19.23
CA VAL A 114 -19.53 -13.88 19.30
C VAL A 114 -19.20 -13.48 20.73
N VAL A 115 -18.03 -12.86 20.93
CA VAL A 115 -17.66 -12.28 22.22
C VAL A 115 -18.39 -10.94 22.36
N VAL A 116 -19.46 -10.93 23.14
CA VAL A 116 -20.24 -9.71 23.43
C VAL A 116 -19.58 -8.87 24.51
N THR A 117 -18.96 -9.51 25.49
CA THR A 117 -18.29 -8.86 26.63
C THR A 117 -16.99 -9.58 26.96
N GLU A 118 -15.87 -9.02 26.50
CA GLU A 118 -14.52 -9.56 26.73
C GLU A 118 -14.21 -9.76 28.23
N GLU A 119 -14.72 -8.90 29.11
CA GLU A 119 -14.48 -8.95 30.57
C GLU A 119 -14.98 -10.24 31.25
N THR A 120 -15.88 -10.98 30.61
CA THR A 120 -16.41 -12.24 31.14
C THR A 120 -15.62 -13.48 30.73
N ILE A 121 -14.63 -13.32 29.84
CA ILE A 121 -13.81 -14.42 29.35
C ILE A 121 -12.76 -14.80 30.40
N PRO A 122 -12.70 -16.07 30.85
CA PRO A 122 -11.72 -16.51 31.81
C PRO A 122 -10.27 -16.21 31.39
N PRO A 123 -9.38 -15.81 32.32
CA PRO A 123 -7.97 -15.51 32.05
C PRO A 123 -7.20 -16.61 31.29
N ALA A 124 -7.64 -17.88 31.39
CA ALA A 124 -7.05 -19.02 30.69
C ALA A 124 -7.12 -18.94 29.16
N TYR A 125 -8.00 -18.11 28.60
CA TYR A 125 -8.17 -17.93 27.16
C TYR A 125 -7.49 -16.67 26.61
N TRP A 126 -6.81 -15.90 27.47
CA TRP A 126 -6.10 -14.68 27.10
C TRP A 126 -4.62 -14.94 26.84
N ILE A 127 -4.11 -14.49 25.69
CA ILE A 127 -2.69 -14.51 25.38
C ILE A 127 -2.07 -13.19 25.85
N PRO A 128 -1.04 -13.20 26.73
CA PRO A 128 -0.35 -11.98 27.14
C PRO A 128 0.27 -11.25 25.94
N GLN A 129 -0.09 -9.98 25.73
CA GLN A 129 0.52 -9.19 24.66
C GLN A 129 1.90 -8.65 25.08
N PRO A 130 2.90 -8.66 24.19
CA PRO A 130 4.18 -8.02 24.45
C PRO A 130 3.99 -6.51 24.64
N PRO A 131 4.83 -5.85 25.47
CA PRO A 131 4.71 -4.42 25.73
C PRO A 131 4.79 -3.64 24.42
N LYS A 132 3.75 -2.85 24.14
CA LYS A 132 3.67 -2.01 22.95
C LYS A 132 4.53 -0.76 23.16
N LEU A 133 5.50 -0.54 22.27
CA LEU A 133 6.32 0.66 22.28
C LEU A 133 5.44 1.90 22.06
N ASP A 134 5.44 2.81 23.02
CA ASP A 134 4.83 4.12 22.87
C ASP A 134 5.75 5.03 22.05
N ARG A 135 5.55 4.99 20.73
CA ARG A 135 6.31 5.81 19.78
C ARG A 135 6.10 7.31 20.02
N GLN A 136 4.95 7.73 20.53
CA GLN A 136 4.67 9.15 20.76
C GLN A 136 5.47 9.67 21.95
N ALA A 137 5.50 8.91 23.05
CA ALA A 137 6.36 9.21 24.19
C ALA A 137 7.84 9.28 23.77
N VAL A 138 8.33 8.29 23.03
CA VAL A 138 9.72 8.25 22.51
C VAL A 138 10.03 9.47 21.64
N VAL A 139 9.16 9.82 20.70
CA VAL A 139 9.37 10.99 19.82
C VAL A 139 9.30 12.30 20.61
N SER A 140 8.42 12.39 21.62
CA SER A 140 8.32 13.58 22.47
C SER A 140 9.56 13.81 23.32
N GLU A 141 10.18 12.72 23.80
CA GLU A 141 11.39 12.75 24.61
C GLU A 141 12.64 13.08 23.76
N LEU A 142 12.74 12.50 22.55
CA LEU A 142 13.76 12.88 21.57
C LEU A 142 13.68 14.37 21.19
N LYS A 143 12.46 14.93 21.04
CA LYS A 143 12.26 16.36 20.75
C LYS A 143 12.64 17.28 21.91
N ARG A 144 12.60 16.79 23.16
CA ARG A 144 13.00 17.53 24.36
C ARG A 144 14.50 17.45 24.65
N GLY A 145 15.27 16.78 23.79
CA GLY A 145 16.72 16.61 23.95
C GLY A 145 17.10 15.46 24.90
N GLY A 146 16.16 14.59 25.26
CA GLY A 146 16.45 13.37 26.01
C GLY A 146 17.24 12.37 25.16
N ALA A 147 18.35 11.87 25.71
CA ALA A 147 19.11 10.81 25.08
C ALA A 147 18.36 9.48 25.24
N ILE A 148 17.75 9.01 24.16
CA ILE A 148 17.25 7.65 24.05
C ILE A 148 18.26 6.91 23.18
N GLU A 149 18.92 5.89 23.73
CA GLU A 149 19.76 4.97 22.95
C GLU A 149 18.86 4.14 22.03
N ALA A 150 18.46 4.72 20.90
CA ALA A 150 17.83 4.02 19.79
C ALA A 150 18.92 3.60 18.79
N PRO A 151 19.05 2.31 18.44
CA PRO A 151 19.92 1.89 17.35
C PRO A 151 19.31 2.40 16.03
N ASN A 152 20.00 3.37 15.40
CA ASN A 152 19.68 4.06 14.14
C ASN A 152 18.47 5.01 14.14
N SER A 153 18.76 6.32 14.26
CA SER A 153 17.90 7.38 13.74
C SER A 153 18.50 7.92 12.43
N ALA A 154 17.87 7.59 11.30
CA ALA A 154 18.15 8.24 10.02
C ALA A 154 17.40 9.57 9.95
N THR A 155 18.16 10.64 9.72
CA THR A 155 17.72 12.03 9.75
C THR A 155 17.04 12.43 8.43
N ARG A 156 15.88 13.11 8.56
CA ARG A 156 15.34 14.25 7.77
C ARG A 156 14.60 14.05 6.41
N ASN A 157 13.28 14.23 6.52
CA ASN A 157 12.26 14.94 5.71
C ASN A 157 12.48 15.32 4.21
N PRO A 158 11.52 15.02 3.30
CA PRO A 158 11.47 15.53 1.93
C PRO A 158 10.59 16.79 1.78
N PHE A 159 10.97 17.66 0.84
CA PHE A 159 10.04 18.46 0.03
C PHE A 159 9.91 17.74 -1.32
#